data_AF-X1UQK6-F1
#
_entry.id   AF-X1UQK6-F1
#
_cell.length_a   1.000
_cell.length_b   1.000
_cell.length_c   1.000
_cell.angle_alpha   90.00
_cell.angle_beta   90.00
_cell.angle_gamma   90.00
#
_symmetry.space_group_name_H-M   'P 1'
#
loop_
_entity.id
_entity.type
_entity.pdbx_description
1 polymer ?
#
loop_
_entity_poly.entity_id
_entity_poly.type
_entity_poly.pdbx_seq_one_letter_code
_entity_poly.pdbx_strand_id
1 'polypeptide(L)'
;MKILGIDPGTVSFDLCLLEDREVRYEESMPSSVVAERPEDMAEKCLSLKPDVIIAPSGYGLPNRRLSEVSEREMFELTLVREGESVPVLDGMKKFFAIVGEAGLEILFLPGVIHLPTVPRWRKFNKIDMGTADKMCIGALSVEMVSQKKGVSYSGVNHIVVELGGGYNGLIT
;
A
#
# COMPACT_ATOMS: atom_id res chain seq x y z
N MET A 1 18.30 -5.85 5.76
CA MET A 1 17.42 -5.87 4.58
C MET A 1 16.70 -4.54 4.51
N LYS A 2 16.73 -3.86 3.36
CA LYS A 2 16.11 -2.56 3.11
C LYS A 2 14.77 -2.74 2.43
N ILE A 3 13.71 -2.32 3.10
CA ILE A 3 12.33 -2.46 2.64
C ILE A 3 11.78 -1.06 2.43
N LEU A 4 11.40 -0.71 1.20
CA LEU A 4 10.75 0.55 0.90
C LEU A 4 9.24 0.35 0.85
N GLY A 5 8.53 0.86 1.85
CA GLY A 5 7.07 0.98 1.85
C GLY A 5 6.61 2.22 1.10
N ILE A 6 5.53 2.09 0.34
CA ILE A 6 4.89 3.20 -0.37
C ILE A 6 3.41 3.21 0.02
N ASP A 7 2.98 4.27 0.68
CA ASP A 7 1.58 4.49 1.06
C ASP A 7 0.91 5.47 0.09
N PRO A 8 -0.02 5.02 -0.76
CA PRO A 8 -0.70 5.88 -1.73
C PRO A 8 -1.86 6.65 -1.09
N GLY A 9 -1.79 7.98 -1.11
CA GLY A 9 -2.86 8.86 -0.66
C GLY A 9 -3.45 9.73 -1.78
N THR A 10 -4.60 10.32 -1.48
CA THR A 10 -5.26 11.29 -2.38
C THR A 10 -4.42 12.56 -2.56
N VAL A 11 -3.68 12.96 -1.54
CA VAL A 11 -2.91 14.22 -1.50
C VAL A 11 -1.42 13.98 -1.70
N SER A 12 -0.90 12.92 -1.08
CA SER A 12 0.51 12.54 -1.13
C SER A 12 0.68 11.03 -1.29
N PHE A 13 1.87 10.63 -1.74
CA PHE A 13 2.41 9.28 -1.63
C PHE A 13 3.55 9.35 -0.63
N ASP A 14 3.49 8.52 0.41
CA ASP A 14 4.47 8.52 1.48
C ASP A 14 5.44 7.35 1.31
N LEU A 15 6.73 7.67 1.28
CA LEU A 15 7.83 6.72 1.17
C LEU A 15 8.42 6.47 2.56
N CYS A 16 8.57 5.21 2.95
CA CYS A 16 9.19 4.83 4.22
C CYS A 16 10.22 3.71 3.98
N LEU A 17 11.51 4.01 4.18
CA LEU A 17 12.57 3.02 4.10
C LEU A 17 12.85 2.45 5.50
N LEU A 18 12.64 1.15 5.64
CA LEU A 18 12.98 0.38 6.84
C LEU A 18 14.27 -0.41 6.62
N GLU A 19 15.17 -0.34 7.58
CA GLU A 19 16.36 -1.19 7.66
C GLU A 19 16.52 -1.67 9.10
N ASP A 20 16.52 -2.99 9.31
CA ASP A 20 16.65 -3.63 10.62
C ASP A 20 15.59 -3.17 11.65
N ARG A 21 14.34 -2.99 11.18
CA ARG A 21 13.18 -2.48 11.94
C ARG A 21 13.29 -1.02 12.36
N GLU A 22 14.28 -0.29 11.87
CA GLU A 22 14.43 1.14 12.07
C GLU A 22 14.06 1.89 10.81
N VAL A 23 13.36 3.01 10.99
CA VAL A 23 13.09 3.96 9.91
C VAL A 23 14.39 4.69 9.57
N ARG A 24 14.85 4.55 8.33
CA ARG A 24 16.07 5.19 7.81
C ARG A 24 15.77 6.40 6.93
N TYR A 25 14.60 6.43 6.32
CA TYR A 25 14.19 7.48 5.41
C TYR A 25 12.67 7.60 5.38
N GLU A 26 12.18 8.84 5.39
CA GLU A 26 10.78 9.16 5.16
C GLU A 26 10.68 10.37 4.23
N GLU A 27 9.72 10.34 3.31
CA GLU A 27 9.40 11.48 2.45
C GLU A 27 7.97 11.39 1.95
N SER A 28 7.29 12.53 1.96
CA SER A 28 5.97 12.70 1.36
C SER A 28 6.10 13.40 0.01
N MET A 29 5.65 12.74 -1.05
CA MET A 29 5.61 13.29 -2.40
C MET A 29 4.16 13.66 -2.76
N PRO A 30 3.87 14.83 -3.36
CA PRO A 30 2.52 15.14 -3.81
C PRO A 30 2.02 14.12 -4.84
N SER A 31 0.74 13.72 -4.77
CA SER A 31 0.16 12.76 -5.73
C SER A 31 0.18 13.29 -7.18
N SER A 32 0.29 14.60 -7.37
CA SER A 32 0.52 15.21 -8.69
C SER A 32 1.88 14.84 -9.28
N VAL A 33 2.92 14.62 -8.46
CA VAL A 33 4.21 14.13 -8.96
C VAL A 33 4.05 12.74 -9.55
N VAL A 34 3.32 11.85 -8.87
CA VAL A 34 3.03 10.51 -9.41
C VAL A 34 2.23 10.59 -10.71
N ALA A 35 1.26 11.49 -10.78
CA ALA A 35 0.41 11.66 -11.96
C ALA A 35 1.16 12.22 -13.18
N GLU A 36 2.01 13.24 -12.97
CA GLU A 36 2.63 14.01 -14.04
C GLU A 36 4.06 13.54 -14.38
N ARG A 37 4.77 13.06 -13.36
CA ARG A 37 6.21 12.71 -13.40
C ARG A 37 6.51 11.43 -12.61
N PRO A 38 5.87 10.28 -12.93
CA PRO A 38 6.11 9.01 -12.24
C PRO A 38 7.57 8.54 -12.30
N GLU A 39 8.35 9.04 -13.25
CA GLU A 39 9.78 8.83 -13.44
C GLU A 39 10.58 9.44 -12.29
N ASP A 40 10.20 10.63 -11.81
CA ASP A 40 10.83 11.27 -10.64
C ASP A 40 10.64 10.41 -9.39
N MET A 41 9.44 9.84 -9.21
CA MET A 41 9.14 8.91 -8.12
C MET A 41 9.96 7.62 -8.25
N ALA A 42 10.03 7.05 -9.46
CA ALA A 42 10.81 5.84 -9.71
C ALA A 42 12.30 6.08 -9.43
N GLU A 43 12.90 7.14 -9.98
CA GLU A 43 14.29 7.52 -9.74
C GLU A 43 14.55 7.68 -8.24
N LYS A 44 13.63 8.34 -7.53
CA LYS A 44 13.71 8.49 -6.08
C LYS A 44 13.74 7.14 -5.35
N CYS A 45 12.80 6.25 -5.65
CA CYS A 45 12.74 4.90 -5.08
C CYS A 45 14.02 4.11 -5.37
N LEU A 46 14.54 4.16 -6.61
CA LEU A 46 15.76 3.47 -7.02
C LEU A 46 17.01 4.04 -6.30
N SER A 47 17.06 5.36 -6.08
CA SER A 47 18.19 6.03 -5.40
C SER A 47 18.38 5.56 -3.95
N LEU A 48 17.30 5.13 -3.30
CA LEU A 48 17.32 4.59 -1.93
C LEU A 48 17.93 3.18 -1.87
N LYS A 49 18.11 2.52 -3.01
CA LYS A 49 18.65 1.16 -3.16
C LYS A 49 17.97 0.15 -2.21
N PRO A 50 16.62 0.02 -2.25
CA PRO A 50 15.94 -0.99 -1.45
C PRO A 50 16.24 -2.39 -1.98
N ASP A 51 16.22 -3.38 -1.08
CA ASP A 51 16.22 -4.80 -1.48
C ASP A 51 14.85 -5.21 -2.04
N VAL A 52 13.78 -4.62 -1.50
CA VAL A 52 12.39 -4.85 -1.92
C VAL A 52 11.54 -3.58 -1.79
N ILE A 53 10.61 -3.39 -2.73
CA ILE A 53 9.57 -2.35 -2.67
C ILE A 53 8.24 -3.00 -2.32
N ILE A 54 7.57 -2.47 -1.30
CA ILE A 54 6.18 -2.75 -1.00
C ILE A 54 5.34 -1.70 -1.69
N ALA A 55 4.78 -2.07 -2.84
CA ALA A 55 4.08 -1.16 -3.74
C ALA A 55 2.59 -0.99 -3.36
N PRO A 56 1.97 0.13 -3.78
CA PRO A 56 0.53 0.35 -3.68
C PRO A 56 -0.29 -0.81 -4.24
N SER A 57 -1.08 -1.49 -3.40
CA SER A 57 -1.90 -2.64 -3.81
C SER A 57 -3.23 -2.26 -4.48
N GLY A 58 -3.55 -0.96 -4.52
CA GLY A 58 -4.83 -0.45 -5.00
C GLY A 58 -6.02 -1.15 -4.32
N TYR A 59 -7.05 -1.46 -5.10
CA TYR A 59 -8.36 -1.91 -4.60
C TYR A 59 -8.55 -3.42 -4.46
N GLY A 60 -7.50 -4.21 -4.30
CA GLY A 60 -7.67 -5.63 -3.97
C GLY A 60 -6.76 -6.59 -4.72
N LEU A 61 -5.50 -6.21 -4.92
CA LEU A 61 -4.50 -7.20 -5.27
C LEU A 61 -4.21 -8.07 -4.02
N PRO A 62 -4.31 -9.41 -4.09
CA PRO A 62 -3.82 -10.28 -3.04
C PRO A 62 -2.28 -10.18 -2.96
N ASN A 63 -1.66 -10.91 -2.03
CA ASN A 63 -0.20 -10.97 -1.97
C ASN A 63 0.37 -11.49 -3.30
N ARG A 64 1.11 -10.64 -4.01
CA ARG A 64 1.63 -10.86 -5.36
C ARG A 64 2.98 -10.20 -5.57
N ARG A 65 3.80 -10.79 -6.42
CA ARG A 65 4.97 -10.14 -7.01
C ARG A 65 4.55 -9.38 -8.26
N LEU A 66 5.16 -8.24 -8.56
CA LEU A 66 4.87 -7.51 -9.80
C LEU A 66 5.05 -8.37 -11.06
N SER A 67 6.08 -9.22 -11.09
CA SER A 67 6.34 -10.15 -12.20
C SER A 67 5.25 -11.20 -12.42
N GLU A 68 4.35 -11.38 -11.46
CA GLU A 68 3.26 -12.37 -11.49
C GLU A 68 1.89 -11.72 -11.72
N VAL A 69 1.81 -10.39 -11.75
CA VAL A 69 0.55 -9.65 -11.91
C VAL A 69 0.06 -9.81 -13.34
N SER A 70 -1.11 -10.42 -13.50
CA SER A 70 -1.80 -10.50 -14.79
C SER A 70 -2.41 -9.15 -15.22
N GLU A 71 -2.72 -8.98 -16.51
CA GLU A 71 -3.42 -7.78 -17.01
C GLU A 71 -4.74 -7.53 -16.27
N ARG A 72 -5.47 -8.61 -15.95
CA ARG A 72 -6.70 -8.55 -15.17
C ARG A 72 -6.45 -8.03 -13.76
N GLU A 73 -5.43 -8.55 -13.08
CA GLU A 73 -5.06 -8.11 -11.73
C GLU A 73 -4.56 -6.65 -11.73
N MET A 74 -3.86 -6.21 -12.79
CA MET A 74 -3.48 -4.81 -12.98
C MET A 74 -4.69 -3.90 -13.18
N PHE A 75 -5.71 -4.37 -13.90
CA PHE A 75 -7.00 -3.69 -13.98
C PHE A 75 -7.70 -3.65 -12.62
N GLU A 76 -7.80 -4.77 -11.89
CA GLU A 76 -8.43 -4.84 -10.56
C GLU A 76 -7.75 -3.93 -9.53
N LEU A 77 -6.42 -3.74 -9.64
CA LEU A 77 -5.65 -2.83 -8.81
C LEU A 77 -6.07 -1.37 -9.02
N THR A 78 -6.36 -0.97 -10.26
CA THR A 78 -6.64 0.44 -10.61
C THR A 78 -8.11 0.77 -10.77
N LEU A 79 -8.94 -0.20 -11.18
CA LEU A 79 -10.36 -0.04 -11.50
C LEU A 79 -10.67 1.08 -12.51
N VAL A 80 -9.69 1.44 -13.34
CA VAL A 80 -9.86 2.41 -14.42
C VAL A 80 -10.39 1.68 -15.66
N ARG A 81 -11.58 2.05 -16.11
CA ARG A 81 -12.20 1.43 -17.30
C ARG A 81 -11.44 1.79 -18.56
N GLU A 82 -11.59 0.95 -19.59
CA GLU A 82 -11.05 1.25 -20.90
C GLU A 82 -11.64 2.57 -21.45
N GLY A 83 -10.78 3.47 -21.92
CA GLY A 83 -11.16 4.81 -22.37
C GLY A 83 -11.31 5.86 -21.27
N GLU A 84 -11.23 5.48 -19.99
CA GLU A 84 -11.11 6.42 -18.88
C GLU A 84 -9.63 6.63 -18.52
N SER A 85 -9.29 7.83 -18.06
CA SER A 85 -7.97 8.15 -17.55
C SER A 85 -8.09 8.80 -16.19
N VAL A 86 -7.34 8.26 -15.24
CA VAL A 86 -7.19 8.82 -13.90
C VAL A 86 -5.70 9.07 -13.73
N PRO A 87 -5.23 10.33 -13.82
CA PRO A 87 -3.81 10.65 -13.98
C PRO A 87 -2.89 9.97 -12.97
N VAL A 88 -3.27 9.94 -11.69
CA VAL A 88 -2.47 9.30 -10.63
C VAL A 88 -2.37 7.78 -10.81
N LEU A 89 -3.42 7.11 -11.30
CA LEU A 89 -3.44 5.67 -11.52
C LEU A 89 -2.68 5.28 -12.79
N ASP A 90 -2.76 6.12 -13.83
CA ASP A 90 -1.94 5.96 -15.03
C ASP A 90 -0.45 6.17 -14.72
N GLY A 91 -0.15 7.19 -13.90
CA GLY A 91 1.18 7.43 -13.36
C GLY A 91 1.70 6.24 -12.55
N MET A 92 0.86 5.66 -11.69
CA MET A 92 1.21 4.47 -10.91
C MET A 92 1.51 3.24 -11.78
N LYS A 93 0.75 3.02 -12.87
CA LYS A 93 1.06 1.96 -13.86
C LYS A 93 2.42 2.17 -14.52
N LYS A 94 2.75 3.41 -14.90
CA LYS A 94 4.06 3.76 -15.46
C LYS A 94 5.18 3.55 -14.44
N PHE A 95 4.96 3.97 -13.19
CA PHE A 95 5.89 3.72 -12.10
C PHE A 95 6.20 2.22 -11.97
N PHE A 96 5.17 1.35 -11.95
CA PHE A 96 5.37 -0.10 -11.91
C PHE A 96 6.19 -0.63 -13.09
N ALA A 97 5.95 -0.13 -14.30
CA ALA A 97 6.76 -0.52 -15.46
C ALA A 97 8.25 -0.15 -15.27
N ILE A 98 8.52 1.09 -14.84
CA ILE A 98 9.90 1.59 -14.65
C ILE A 98 10.63 0.78 -13.57
N VAL A 99 10.01 0.59 -12.39
CA VAL A 99 10.65 -0.15 -11.30
C VAL A 99 10.75 -1.65 -11.60
N GLY A 100 9.84 -2.20 -12.39
CA GLY A 100 9.89 -3.58 -12.88
C GLY A 100 11.04 -3.82 -13.85
N GLU A 101 11.29 -2.89 -14.78
CA GLU A 101 12.44 -2.94 -15.70
C GLU A 101 13.79 -2.82 -14.99
N ALA A 102 13.83 -2.12 -13.85
CA ALA A 102 15.04 -2.00 -13.03
C ALA A 102 15.45 -3.29 -12.30
N GLY A 103 14.63 -4.36 -12.37
CA GLY A 103 14.93 -5.67 -11.79
C GLY A 103 14.81 -5.73 -10.26
N LEU A 104 14.14 -4.77 -9.64
CA LEU A 104 13.87 -4.79 -8.20
C LEU A 104 12.76 -5.77 -7.83
N GLU A 105 12.87 -6.38 -6.64
CA GLU A 105 11.77 -7.15 -6.09
C GLU A 105 10.64 -6.20 -5.66
N ILE A 106 9.46 -6.38 -6.23
CA ILE A 106 8.28 -5.57 -5.94
C ILE A 106 7.16 -6.50 -5.49
N LEU A 107 6.66 -6.25 -4.29
CA LEU A 107 5.61 -7.01 -3.64
C LEU A 107 4.41 -6.12 -3.36
N PHE A 108 3.23 -6.71 -3.44
CA PHE A 108 1.97 -6.09 -3.03
C PHE A 108 1.45 -6.77 -1.79
N LEU A 109 0.97 -5.98 -0.83
CA LEU A 109 0.32 -6.50 0.37
C LEU A 109 -1.17 -6.71 0.13
N PRO A 110 -1.80 -7.68 0.82
CA PRO A 110 -3.24 -7.86 0.73
C PRO A 110 -3.99 -6.72 1.43
N GLY A 111 -5.13 -6.30 0.88
CA GLY A 111 -6.17 -5.63 1.64
C GLY A 111 -6.93 -6.57 2.60
N VAL A 112 -7.75 -5.98 3.49
CA VAL A 112 -8.57 -6.65 4.51
C VAL A 112 -9.47 -7.74 3.89
N ILE A 113 -10.00 -7.48 2.70
CA ILE A 113 -10.88 -8.45 2.01
C ILE A 113 -10.19 -9.79 1.73
N HIS A 114 -8.86 -9.84 1.62
CA HIS A 114 -8.13 -11.08 1.36
C HIS A 114 -7.81 -11.87 2.64
N LEU A 115 -7.99 -11.30 3.83
CA LEU A 115 -7.67 -11.98 5.07
C LEU A 115 -8.56 -13.22 5.28
N PRO A 116 -7.99 -14.38 5.66
CA PRO A 116 -8.76 -15.60 5.87
C PRO A 116 -9.69 -15.51 7.10
N THR A 117 -9.39 -14.59 8.02
CA THR A 117 -10.19 -14.30 9.22
C THR A 117 -11.49 -13.56 8.91
N VAL A 118 -11.59 -12.91 7.75
CA VAL A 118 -12.83 -12.30 7.29
C VAL A 118 -13.72 -13.41 6.71
N PRO A 119 -14.92 -13.67 7.26
CA PRO A 119 -15.79 -14.74 6.75
C PRO A 119 -16.22 -14.50 5.30
N ARG A 120 -16.29 -15.56 4.48
CA ARG A 120 -16.64 -15.46 3.05
C ARG A 120 -17.93 -14.67 2.80
N TRP A 121 -18.94 -14.85 3.66
CA TRP A 121 -20.22 -14.16 3.51
C TRP A 121 -20.15 -12.64 3.73
N ARG A 122 -19.14 -12.14 4.45
CA ARG A 122 -18.91 -10.69 4.61
C ARG A 122 -18.28 -10.05 3.39
N LYS A 123 -17.68 -10.85 2.50
CA LYS A 123 -16.98 -10.40 1.28
C LYS A 123 -17.90 -10.29 0.08
N PHE A 124 -19.12 -10.84 0.14
CA PHE A 124 -20.05 -10.79 -0.99
C PHE A 124 -20.39 -9.34 -1.38
N ASN A 125 -20.37 -9.08 -2.70
CA ASN A 125 -20.63 -7.77 -3.31
C ASN A 125 -19.73 -6.63 -2.78
N LYS A 126 -18.52 -6.97 -2.33
CA LYS A 126 -17.49 -5.98 -1.95
C LYS A 126 -16.25 -6.23 -2.78
N ILE A 127 -15.68 -5.15 -3.31
CA ILE A 127 -14.38 -5.17 -3.97
C ILE A 127 -13.26 -4.88 -2.97
N ASP A 128 -13.55 -4.02 -2.00
CA ASP A 128 -12.63 -3.63 -0.94
C ASP A 128 -13.34 -3.66 0.43
N MET A 129 -12.56 -3.91 1.49
CA MET A 129 -12.98 -3.85 2.90
C MET A 129 -11.96 -3.07 3.76
N GLY A 130 -11.07 -2.32 3.11
CA GLY A 130 -9.87 -1.73 3.68
C GLY A 130 -8.67 -2.16 2.85
N THR A 131 -8.02 -1.19 2.21
CA THR A 131 -6.80 -1.37 1.42
C THR A 131 -5.60 -1.74 2.31
N ALA A 132 -4.46 -2.05 1.71
CA ALA A 132 -3.30 -2.59 2.43
C ALA A 132 -2.79 -1.66 3.55
N ASP A 133 -2.83 -0.36 3.35
CA ASP A 133 -2.52 0.68 4.34
C ASP A 133 -3.40 0.56 5.60
N LYS A 134 -4.73 0.45 5.44
CA LYS A 134 -5.66 0.25 6.56
C LYS A 134 -5.43 -1.07 7.29
N MET A 135 -5.06 -2.11 6.56
CA MET A 135 -4.66 -3.40 7.15
C MET A 135 -3.36 -3.25 7.96
N CYS A 136 -2.35 -2.56 7.41
CA CYS A 136 -1.06 -2.35 8.04
C CYS A 136 -1.17 -1.49 9.31
N ILE A 137 -1.87 -0.37 9.27
CA ILE A 137 -2.05 0.49 10.45
C ILE A 137 -2.87 -0.21 11.53
N GLY A 138 -3.86 -1.02 11.15
CA GLY A 138 -4.61 -1.88 12.07
C GLY A 138 -3.67 -2.84 12.82
N ALA A 139 -2.86 -3.60 12.09
CA ALA A 139 -1.90 -4.53 12.67
C ALA A 139 -0.83 -3.82 13.55
N LEU A 140 -0.26 -2.73 13.04
CA LEU A 140 0.73 -1.92 13.77
C LEU A 140 0.14 -1.36 15.07
N SER A 141 -1.09 -0.88 15.03
CA SER A 141 -1.75 -0.34 16.23
C SER A 141 -1.94 -1.39 17.32
N VAL A 142 -2.26 -2.64 16.94
CA VAL A 142 -2.40 -3.75 17.89
C VAL A 142 -1.06 -4.06 18.54
N GLU A 143 0.02 -4.13 17.76
CA GLU A 143 1.38 -4.35 18.28
C GLU A 143 1.78 -3.24 19.25
N MET A 144 1.65 -1.97 18.83
CA MET A 144 2.03 -0.82 19.65
C MET A 144 1.26 -0.76 20.97
N VAL A 145 -0.05 -1.01 20.94
CA VAL A 145 -0.89 -0.97 22.15
C VAL A 145 -0.59 -2.16 23.06
N SER A 146 -0.40 -3.35 22.48
CA SER A 146 -0.02 -4.56 23.22
C SER A 146 1.29 -4.36 23.98
N GLN A 147 2.33 -3.88 23.31
CA GLN A 147 3.62 -3.58 23.94
C GLN A 147 3.52 -2.49 25.00
N LYS A 148 2.86 -1.37 24.68
CA LYS A 148 2.72 -0.23 25.59
C LYS A 148 1.96 -0.57 26.87
N LYS A 149 0.94 -1.43 26.79
CA LYS A 149 0.10 -1.81 27.93
C LYS A 149 0.51 -3.13 28.59
N GLY A 150 1.44 -3.89 28.00
CA GLY A 150 1.83 -5.21 28.48
C GLY A 150 0.70 -6.25 28.43
N VAL A 151 -0.22 -6.14 27.46
CA VAL A 151 -1.35 -7.07 27.29
C VAL A 151 -1.14 -7.94 26.06
N SER A 152 -1.68 -9.16 26.04
CA SER A 152 -1.73 -9.98 24.82
C SER A 152 -2.50 -9.28 23.70
N TYR A 153 -2.28 -9.65 22.44
CA TYR A 153 -3.03 -9.10 21.30
C TYR A 153 -4.55 -9.20 21.45
N SER A 154 -5.07 -10.30 22.01
CA SER A 154 -6.51 -10.47 22.28
C SER A 154 -7.05 -9.57 23.41
N GLY A 155 -6.17 -8.95 24.18
CA GLY A 155 -6.51 -8.01 25.26
C GLY A 155 -6.41 -6.55 24.82
N VAL A 156 -6.02 -6.29 23.57
CA VAL A 156 -5.99 -4.94 23.00
C VAL A 156 -7.43 -4.48 22.74
N ASN A 157 -7.75 -3.30 23.27
CA ASN A 157 -9.06 -2.65 23.11
C ASN A 157 -8.83 -1.14 22.95
N HIS A 158 -8.96 -0.66 21.71
CA HIS A 158 -8.82 0.74 21.33
C HIS A 158 -9.52 0.97 19.99
N ILE A 159 -9.60 2.23 19.59
CA ILE A 159 -10.08 2.64 18.27
C ILE A 159 -8.92 3.34 17.57
N VAL A 160 -8.66 2.98 16.32
CA VAL A 160 -7.77 3.74 15.43
C VAL A 160 -8.64 4.63 14.57
N VAL A 161 -8.31 5.92 14.56
CA VAL A 161 -8.96 6.90 13.69
C VAL A 161 -7.93 7.38 12.69
N GLU A 162 -8.16 7.08 11.42
CA GLU A 162 -7.33 7.52 10.30
C GLU A 162 -8.01 8.72 9.64
N LEU A 163 -7.29 9.83 9.54
CA LEU A 163 -7.78 11.07 8.96
C LEU A 163 -6.94 11.41 7.73
N GLY A 164 -7.41 10.99 6.56
CA GLY A 164 -6.75 11.21 5.28
C GLY A 164 -7.33 12.40 4.51
N GLY A 165 -6.64 12.80 3.44
CA GLY A 165 -7.07 13.92 2.61
C GLY A 165 -8.35 13.65 1.80
N GLY A 166 -8.60 12.39 1.42
CA GLY A 166 -9.81 11.99 0.70
C GLY A 166 -10.74 11.03 1.47
N TYR A 167 -10.22 10.35 2.49
CA TYR A 167 -10.93 9.30 3.21
C TYR A 167 -10.61 9.35 4.70
N ASN A 168 -11.63 9.07 5.51
CA ASN A 168 -11.47 8.86 6.93
C ASN A 168 -11.82 7.40 7.26
N GLY A 169 -11.01 6.78 8.11
CA GLY A 169 -11.16 5.40 8.54
C GLY A 169 -11.36 5.31 10.04
N LEU A 170 -12.17 4.35 10.47
CA LEU A 170 -12.31 4.00 11.87
C LEU A 170 -12.19 2.48 12.02
N ILE A 171 -11.20 2.05 12.78
CA ILE A 171 -10.88 0.63 13.03
C ILE A 171 -11.11 0.37 14.51
N THR A 172 -11.91 -0.65 14.83
CA THR A 172 -12.32 -1.03 16.18
C THR A 172 -11.96 -2.47 16.50
#